data_AF-A0A353N136-F1
#
_entry.id   AF-A0A353N136-F1
#
_cell.length_a   1.000
_cell.length_b   1.000
_cell.length_c   1.000
_cell.angle_alpha   90.00
_cell.angle_beta   90.00
_cell.angle_gamma   90.00
#
_symmetry.space_group_name_H-M   'P 1'
#
loop_
_entity.id
_entity.type
_entity.pdbx_description
1 polymer ?
#
loop_
_entity_poly.entity_id
_entity_poly.type
_entity_poly.pdbx_seq_one_letter_code
_entity_poly.pdbx_strand_id
1 'polypeptide(L)'
;MNIVRCLEECFEVDGLFLSAFDADTGHEEGATYLWDHSELGEILKQEDFKALKEVYEIEPGGNFEGSIHLVKKIDRSLPRIDEKLLETRRSRPQPQADTKILCGNNALTVIALLQAGRLLGVDEYAGKAERTMGRLLDLFWDGRRLAHSFSGGVLQEQSFLSDAAPVAAALAMLADADPGWRSRMEKMLEYIETFKDPDGWVESRPDDFHQVPAGVFDHPVPSSTAMAEFAKASGELVMGTKTKTADFRQPFVADFFNVTAILCRRRS
;
A
#
# COMPACT_ATOMS: atom_id res chain seq x y z
N MET A 1 2.44 -11.29 14.38
CA MET A 1 1.40 -10.47 13.74
C MET A 1 1.66 -10.45 12.25
N ASN A 2 0.70 -10.88 11.42
CA ASN A 2 0.84 -10.84 9.96
C ASN A 2 0.64 -9.39 9.49
N ILE A 3 1.50 -8.87 8.61
CA ILE A 3 1.41 -7.50 8.09
C ILE A 3 0.06 -7.22 7.41
N VAL A 4 -0.54 -8.24 6.80
CA VAL A 4 -1.87 -8.13 6.18
C VAL A 4 -2.95 -7.89 7.24
N ARG A 5 -2.86 -8.56 8.38
CA ARG A 5 -3.77 -8.35 9.52
C ARG A 5 -3.67 -6.92 10.06
N CYS A 6 -2.46 -6.35 10.10
CA CYS A 6 -2.27 -4.95 10.50
C CYS A 6 -2.94 -3.99 9.52
N LEU A 7 -2.71 -4.21 8.22
CA LEU A 7 -3.35 -3.42 7.16
C LEU A 7 -4.88 -3.48 7.25
N GLU A 8 -5.44 -4.65 7.54
CA GLU A 8 -6.88 -4.86 7.74
C GLU A 8 -7.43 -4.19 8.99
N GLU A 9 -6.90 -4.55 10.16
CA GLU A 9 -7.49 -4.12 11.42
C GLU A 9 -7.29 -2.63 11.69
N CYS A 10 -6.25 -2.02 11.10
CA CYS A 10 -5.92 -0.62 11.35
C CYS A 10 -6.39 0.29 10.22
N PHE A 11 -6.19 -0.06 8.95
CA PHE A 11 -6.35 0.88 7.84
C PHE A 11 -7.60 0.64 7.00
N GLU A 12 -8.24 -0.53 7.08
CA GLU A 12 -9.36 -0.85 6.20
C GLU A 12 -10.65 -0.14 6.62
N VAL A 13 -11.27 0.55 5.67
CA VAL A 13 -12.56 1.23 5.79
C VAL A 13 -13.32 1.05 4.48
N ASP A 14 -14.51 0.44 4.56
CA ASP A 14 -15.42 0.22 3.43
C ASP A 14 -14.77 -0.43 2.20
N GLY A 15 -13.85 -1.38 2.40
CA GLY A 15 -13.14 -2.11 1.34
C GLY A 15 -11.91 -1.40 0.77
N LEU A 16 -11.57 -0.22 1.29
CA LEU A 16 -10.41 0.60 0.94
C LEU A 16 -9.52 0.83 2.16
N PHE A 17 -8.36 1.46 1.98
CA PHE A 17 -7.37 1.69 3.01
C PHE A 17 -7.06 3.17 3.19
N LEU A 18 -6.98 3.59 4.45
CA LEU A 18 -6.57 4.92 4.88
C LEU A 18 -5.08 5.19 4.56
N SER A 19 -4.72 6.46 4.38
CA SER A 19 -3.35 6.82 4.04
C SER A 19 -2.38 6.83 5.20
N ALA A 20 -2.84 7.13 6.42
CA ALA A 20 -1.97 7.26 7.59
C ALA A 20 -2.74 7.18 8.92
N PHE A 21 -2.00 6.96 10.00
CA PHE A 21 -2.40 7.28 11.37
C PHE A 21 -1.48 8.37 11.90
N ASP A 22 -2.02 9.21 12.77
CA ASP A 22 -1.19 10.09 13.58
C ASP A 22 -0.26 9.25 14.47
N ALA A 23 0.97 9.69 14.65
CA ALA A 23 1.88 9.09 15.62
C ALA A 23 1.52 9.51 17.05
N ASP A 24 0.81 10.64 17.20
CA ASP A 24 0.42 11.21 18.47
C ASP A 24 -0.86 10.57 19.03
N THR A 25 -0.84 10.26 20.33
CA THR A 25 -2.03 9.91 21.11
C THR A 25 -2.14 10.83 22.31
N GLY A 26 -2.88 11.93 22.17
CA GLY A 26 -3.16 12.82 23.30
C GLY A 26 -2.01 13.76 23.69
N HIS A 27 -1.19 14.19 22.72
CA HIS A 27 0.04 15.00 22.84
C HIS A 27 1.29 14.21 23.28
N GLU A 28 1.23 12.88 23.20
CA GLU A 28 2.33 11.97 23.50
C GLU A 28 2.53 10.99 22.33
N GLU A 29 3.67 11.11 21.67
CA GLU A 29 4.03 10.28 20.52
C GLU A 29 4.15 8.81 20.94
N GLY A 30 3.38 7.93 20.28
CA GLY A 30 3.49 6.49 20.46
C GLY A 30 2.97 5.93 21.80
N ALA A 31 2.35 6.74 22.67
CA ALA A 31 1.92 6.34 24.01
C ALA A 31 1.10 5.05 24.06
N THR A 32 0.22 4.83 23.07
CA THR A 32 -0.60 3.61 23.00
C THR A 32 0.25 2.32 22.88
N TYR A 33 1.47 2.41 22.34
CA TYR A 33 2.37 1.28 22.09
C TYR A 33 3.39 1.03 23.21
N LEU A 34 3.46 1.94 24.19
CA LEU A 34 4.37 1.84 25.32
C LEU A 34 3.70 1.13 26.49
N TRP A 35 4.49 0.41 27.28
CA TRP A 35 4.02 -0.38 28.42
C TRP A 35 4.88 -0.11 29.64
N ASP A 36 4.24 -0.08 30.81
CA ASP A 36 4.97 -0.10 32.06
C ASP A 36 5.33 -1.54 32.45
N HIS A 37 6.50 -1.73 33.05
CA HIS A 37 6.91 -3.05 33.52
C HIS A 37 5.93 -3.62 34.56
N SER A 38 5.44 -2.78 35.48
CA SER A 38 4.44 -3.17 36.48
C SER A 38 3.10 -3.53 35.83
N GLU A 39 2.65 -2.72 34.87
CA GLU A 39 1.40 -2.95 34.14
C GLU A 39 1.41 -4.31 33.43
N LEU A 40 2.49 -4.66 32.73
CA LEU A 40 2.63 -5.98 32.10
C LEU A 40 2.54 -7.12 33.11
N GLY A 41 3.09 -6.93 34.32
CA GLY A 41 3.02 -7.89 35.42
C GLY A 41 1.63 -8.04 36.04
N GLU A 42 0.79 -7.01 35.96
CA GLU A 42 -0.61 -7.05 36.42
C GLU A 42 -1.52 -7.69 35.38
N ILE A 43 -1.31 -7.39 34.10
CA ILE A 43 -2.09 -7.94 32.99
C ILE A 43 -1.83 -9.43 32.82
N LEU A 44 -0.56 -9.85 32.90
CA LEU A 44 -0.16 -11.21 32.61
C LEU A 44 0.02 -12.03 33.90
N LYS A 45 -0.48 -13.27 33.89
CA LYS A 45 -0.17 -14.21 34.98
C LYS A 45 1.35 -14.45 35.01
N GLN A 46 1.88 -14.85 36.16
CA GLN A 46 3.33 -15.03 36.36
C GLN A 46 4.00 -15.91 35.29
N GLU A 47 3.34 -16.98 34.85
CA GLU A 47 3.83 -17.86 33.77
C GLU A 47 3.86 -17.14 32.41
N ASP A 48 2.79 -16.42 32.08
CA ASP A 48 2.68 -15.66 30.82
C ASP A 48 3.70 -14.51 30.78
N PHE A 49 3.90 -13.81 31.89
CA PHE A 49 4.90 -12.75 31.99
C PHE A 49 6.33 -13.30 31.85
N LYS A 50 6.62 -14.46 32.42
CA LYS A 50 7.91 -15.14 32.23
C LYS A 50 8.12 -15.51 30.76
N ALA A 51 7.11 -16.08 30.11
CA ALA A 51 7.17 -16.41 28.68
C ALA A 51 7.37 -15.16 27.82
N LEU A 52 6.70 -14.04 28.15
CA LEU A 52 6.91 -12.75 27.47
C LEU A 52 8.38 -12.32 27.58
N LYS A 53 8.97 -12.38 28.78
CA LYS A 53 10.38 -12.02 29.02
C LYS A 53 11.39 -12.89 28.27
N GLU A 54 11.03 -14.12 27.89
CA GLU A 54 11.91 -14.97 27.07
C GLU A 54 11.94 -14.51 25.60
N VAL A 55 10.83 -13.97 25.10
CA VAL A 55 10.66 -13.61 23.69
C VAL A 55 10.93 -12.13 23.42
N TYR A 56 10.60 -11.24 24.36
CA TYR A 56 10.70 -9.79 24.21
C TYR A 56 11.73 -9.15 25.15
N GLU A 57 12.23 -7.98 24.79
CA GLU A 57 13.06 -7.12 25.64
C GLU A 57 12.19 -6.41 26.67
N ILE A 58 12.21 -6.92 27.90
CA ILE A 58 11.36 -6.46 29.00
C ILE A 58 12.25 -6.23 30.22
N GLU A 59 12.69 -4.98 30.39
CA GLU A 59 13.53 -4.56 31.52
C GLU A 59 12.78 -3.54 32.39
N PRO A 60 12.98 -3.55 33.73
CA PRO A 60 12.31 -2.58 34.61
C PRO A 60 12.61 -1.11 34.29
N GLY A 61 13.77 -0.81 33.68
CA GLY A 61 14.14 0.54 33.25
C GLY A 61 13.60 0.95 31.87
N GLY A 62 12.84 0.08 31.21
CA GLY A 62 12.36 0.31 29.85
C GLY A 62 13.46 0.27 28.79
N ASN A 63 13.05 0.34 27.53
CA ASN A 63 13.94 0.52 26.37
C ASN A 63 13.59 1.79 25.56
N PHE A 64 12.56 2.53 25.97
CA PHE A 64 12.15 3.78 25.36
C PHE A 64 11.65 4.74 26.45
N GLU A 65 12.43 5.79 26.76
CA GLU A 65 12.07 6.84 27.73
C GLU A 65 11.56 6.33 29.09
N GLY A 66 12.12 5.23 29.59
CA GLY A 66 11.68 4.60 30.84
C GLY A 66 10.49 3.65 30.72
N SER A 67 9.85 3.61 29.56
CA SER A 67 8.78 2.69 29.18
C SER A 67 9.29 1.53 28.32
N ILE A 68 8.45 0.52 28.13
CA ILE A 68 8.75 -0.65 27.31
C ILE A 68 8.03 -0.54 25.96
N HIS A 69 8.81 -0.42 24.90
CA HIS A 69 8.40 -0.74 23.54
C HIS A 69 8.69 -2.23 23.28
N LEU A 70 7.67 -3.00 22.88
CA LEU A 70 7.79 -4.46 22.75
C LEU A 70 8.67 -4.87 21.55
N VAL A 71 9.97 -5.03 21.79
CA VAL A 71 10.95 -5.50 20.80
C VAL A 71 11.20 -7.00 21.00
N LYS A 72 11.09 -7.79 19.92
CA LYS A 72 11.36 -9.23 19.96
C LYS A 72 12.86 -9.52 19.93
N LYS A 73 13.34 -10.32 20.89
CA LYS A 73 14.67 -10.93 20.88
C LYS A 73 14.74 -12.15 19.97
N ILE A 74 13.63 -12.88 19.90
CA ILE A 74 13.52 -14.13 19.15
C ILE A 74 12.21 -14.09 18.38
N ASP A 75 12.23 -14.53 17.12
CA ASP A 75 11.01 -14.65 16.33
C ASP A 75 10.21 -15.90 16.75
N ARG A 76 9.51 -15.77 17.88
CA ARG A 76 8.53 -16.72 18.41
C ARG A 76 7.21 -15.99 18.58
N SER A 77 6.10 -16.65 18.22
CA SER A 77 4.75 -16.14 18.52
C SER A 77 4.29 -16.64 19.88
N LEU A 78 3.57 -15.79 20.60
CA LEU A 78 2.92 -16.13 21.85
C LEU A 78 1.42 -15.81 21.73
N PRO A 79 0.63 -16.55 20.92
CA PRO A 79 -0.68 -16.09 20.45
C PRO A 79 -1.61 -15.58 21.55
N ARG A 80 -1.72 -16.34 22.65
CA ARG A 80 -2.55 -15.95 23.80
C ARG A 80 -2.07 -14.66 24.49
N ILE A 81 -0.76 -14.44 24.58
CA ILE A 81 -0.17 -13.25 25.19
C ILE A 81 -0.29 -12.07 24.23
N ASP A 82 0.06 -12.28 22.96
CA ASP A 82 -0.04 -11.29 21.89
C ASP A 82 -1.49 -10.77 21.78
N GLU A 83 -2.49 -11.65 21.86
CA GLU A 83 -3.91 -11.31 21.82
C GLU A 83 -4.37 -10.55 23.06
N LYS A 84 -3.95 -10.97 24.26
CA LYS A 84 -4.29 -10.27 25.50
C LYS A 84 -3.70 -8.86 25.59
N LEU A 85 -2.45 -8.69 25.13
CA LEU A 85 -1.81 -7.38 25.03
C LEU A 85 -2.48 -6.52 23.96
N LEU A 86 -2.89 -7.10 22.83
CA LEU A 86 -3.65 -6.39 21.81
C LEU A 86 -5.01 -5.90 22.33
N GLU A 87 -5.77 -6.75 23.03
CA GLU A 87 -7.05 -6.38 23.66
C GLU A 87 -6.87 -5.25 24.67
N THR A 88 -5.84 -5.34 25.52
CA THR A 88 -5.55 -4.29 26.50
C THR A 88 -5.13 -3.00 25.82
N ARG A 89 -4.32 -3.07 24.75
CA ARG A 89 -3.94 -1.90 23.98
C ARG A 89 -5.14 -1.23 23.33
N ARG A 90 -6.10 -2.00 22.80
CA ARG A 90 -7.31 -1.48 22.14
C ARG A 90 -8.24 -0.70 23.08
N SER A 91 -8.17 -0.91 24.39
CA SER A 91 -8.96 -0.13 25.36
C SER A 91 -8.32 1.22 25.73
N ARG A 92 -7.07 1.46 25.33
CA ARG A 92 -6.38 2.74 25.50
C ARG A 92 -6.85 3.75 24.45
N PRO A 93 -6.67 5.06 24.70
CA PRO A 93 -6.70 6.04 23.62
C PRO A 93 -5.88 5.54 22.42
N GLN A 94 -6.48 5.60 21.23
CA GLN A 94 -5.82 5.24 19.98
C GLN A 94 -5.40 6.50 19.24
N PRO A 95 -4.31 6.45 18.45
CA PRO A 95 -3.96 7.54 17.56
C PRO A 95 -5.14 7.85 16.62
N GLN A 96 -5.29 9.13 16.28
CA GLN A 96 -6.30 9.53 15.31
C GLN A 96 -5.90 9.01 13.92
N ALA A 97 -6.85 8.42 13.20
CA ALA A 97 -6.62 8.02 11.83
C ALA A 97 -6.70 9.24 10.90
N ASP A 98 -5.77 9.39 9.96
CA ASP A 98 -6.02 10.24 8.80
C ASP A 98 -7.07 9.53 7.94
N THR A 99 -8.30 10.03 8.00
CA THR A 99 -9.45 9.44 7.30
C THR A 99 -9.38 9.57 5.77
N LYS A 100 -8.31 10.18 5.24
CA LYS A 100 -8.09 10.31 3.82
C LYS A 100 -7.79 8.97 3.17
N ILE A 101 -8.54 8.69 2.12
CA ILE A 101 -8.33 7.57 1.21
C ILE A 101 -7.71 8.16 -0.06
N LEU A 102 -6.54 7.67 -0.45
CA LEU A 102 -5.84 8.07 -1.67
C LEU A 102 -6.01 7.01 -2.75
N CYS A 103 -6.36 7.42 -3.96
CA CYS A 103 -6.63 6.52 -5.08
C CYS A 103 -5.39 5.70 -5.44
N GLY A 104 -4.26 6.38 -5.69
CA GLY A 104 -2.98 5.75 -6.01
C GLY A 104 -2.49 4.78 -4.94
N ASN A 105 -2.57 5.14 -3.65
CA ASN A 105 -2.14 4.24 -2.57
C ASN A 105 -2.97 2.96 -2.54
N ASN A 106 -4.30 3.07 -2.71
CA ASN A 106 -5.17 1.90 -2.73
C ASN A 106 -4.90 1.02 -3.95
N ALA A 107 -4.61 1.61 -5.11
CA ALA A 107 -4.19 0.85 -6.28
C ALA A 107 -2.85 0.12 -6.06
N LEU A 108 -1.89 0.75 -5.39
CA LEU A 108 -0.64 0.09 -4.97
C LEU A 108 -0.90 -1.05 -3.96
N THR A 109 -1.85 -0.88 -3.04
CA THR A 109 -2.29 -1.95 -2.14
C THR A 109 -2.88 -3.13 -2.92
N VAL A 110 -3.69 -2.88 -3.95
CA VAL A 110 -4.22 -3.93 -4.84
C VAL A 110 -3.08 -4.67 -5.54
N ILE A 111 -2.09 -3.96 -6.09
CA ILE A 111 -0.90 -4.57 -6.72
C ILE A 111 -0.18 -5.47 -5.72
N ALA A 112 0.06 -4.98 -4.49
CA ALA A 112 0.73 -5.73 -3.45
C ALA A 112 -0.05 -7.01 -3.07
N LEU A 113 -1.37 -6.93 -2.93
CA LEU A 113 -2.24 -8.08 -2.64
C LEU A 113 -2.20 -9.12 -3.78
N LEU A 114 -2.25 -8.69 -5.04
CA LEU A 114 -2.14 -9.59 -6.20
C LEU A 114 -0.79 -10.29 -6.24
N GLN A 115 0.30 -9.57 -6.00
CA GLN A 115 1.64 -10.15 -5.94
C GLN A 115 1.77 -11.12 -4.76
N ALA A 116 1.30 -10.74 -3.58
CA ALA A 116 1.31 -11.60 -2.41
C ALA A 116 0.51 -12.89 -2.65
N GLY A 117 -0.70 -12.80 -3.21
CA GLY A 117 -1.52 -13.96 -3.56
C GLY A 117 -0.79 -14.91 -4.51
N ARG A 118 -0.18 -14.37 -5.58
CA ARG A 118 0.58 -15.17 -6.57
C ARG A 118 1.83 -15.81 -5.99
N LEU A 119 2.61 -15.07 -5.21
CA LEU A 119 3.92 -15.53 -4.71
C LEU A 119 3.81 -16.45 -3.50
N LEU A 120 2.79 -16.26 -2.66
CA LEU A 120 2.56 -17.06 -1.46
C LEU A 120 1.55 -18.19 -1.68
N GLY A 121 0.84 -18.20 -2.81
CA GLY A 121 -0.20 -19.19 -3.10
C GLY A 121 -1.42 -19.06 -2.20
N VAL A 122 -1.81 -17.82 -1.87
CA VAL A 122 -2.94 -17.50 -0.98
C VAL A 122 -4.02 -16.79 -1.78
N ASP A 123 -4.98 -17.56 -2.30
CA ASP A 123 -6.06 -17.06 -3.19
C ASP A 123 -6.93 -15.98 -2.54
N GLU A 124 -7.03 -15.97 -1.21
CA GLU A 124 -7.75 -14.95 -0.46
C GLU A 124 -7.27 -13.52 -0.78
N TYR A 125 -5.95 -13.33 -0.97
CA TYR A 125 -5.39 -12.02 -1.29
C TYR A 125 -5.79 -11.57 -2.70
N ALA A 126 -5.89 -12.48 -3.67
CA ALA A 126 -6.37 -12.15 -5.01
C ALA A 126 -7.86 -11.75 -4.99
N GLY A 127 -8.70 -12.53 -4.31
CA GLY A 127 -10.11 -12.18 -4.16
C GLY A 127 -10.32 -10.86 -3.41
N LYS A 128 -9.45 -10.53 -2.46
CA LYS A 128 -9.47 -9.23 -1.78
C LYS A 128 -9.07 -8.08 -2.71
N ALA A 129 -7.99 -8.26 -3.48
CA ALA A 129 -7.54 -7.29 -4.47
C ALA A 129 -8.64 -6.94 -5.48
N GLU A 130 -9.39 -7.94 -5.96
CA GLU A 130 -10.53 -7.74 -6.88
C GLU A 130 -11.64 -6.89 -6.24
N ARG A 131 -12.03 -7.19 -5.00
CA ARG A 131 -13.06 -6.42 -4.27
C ARG A 131 -12.62 -4.99 -4.02
N THR A 132 -11.38 -4.80 -3.56
CA THR A 132 -10.80 -3.46 -3.33
C THR A 132 -10.71 -2.66 -4.63
N MET A 133 -10.29 -3.28 -5.75
CA MET A 133 -10.27 -2.59 -7.05
C MET A 133 -11.68 -2.21 -7.52
N GLY A 134 -12.66 -3.10 -7.36
CA GLY A 134 -14.06 -2.79 -7.67
C GLY A 134 -14.55 -1.56 -6.91
N ARG A 135 -14.35 -1.55 -5.58
CA ARG A 135 -14.72 -0.43 -4.72
C ARG A 135 -13.98 0.86 -5.07
N LEU A 136 -12.68 0.77 -5.40
CA LEU A 136 -11.85 1.90 -5.78
C LEU A 136 -12.40 2.57 -7.04
N LEU A 137 -12.72 1.80 -8.07
CA LEU A 137 -13.31 2.33 -9.30
C LEU A 137 -14.70 2.90 -9.06
N ASP A 138 -15.54 2.24 -8.26
CA ASP A 138 -16.88 2.76 -7.92
C ASP A 138 -16.83 4.11 -7.19
N LEU A 139 -15.77 4.38 -6.42
CA LEU A 139 -15.62 5.63 -5.67
C LEU A 139 -14.91 6.74 -6.48
N PHE A 140 -13.85 6.39 -7.21
CA PHE A 140 -12.94 7.37 -7.80
C PHE A 140 -13.09 7.57 -9.30
N TRP A 141 -13.72 6.63 -10.03
CA TRP A 141 -13.81 6.66 -11.49
C TRP A 141 -15.25 6.92 -11.97
N ASP A 142 -15.48 8.07 -12.60
CA ASP A 142 -16.80 8.45 -13.14
C ASP A 142 -17.03 8.01 -14.60
N GLY A 143 -16.07 7.32 -15.20
CA GLY A 143 -16.08 6.96 -16.62
C GLY A 143 -15.30 7.91 -17.54
N ARG A 144 -14.87 9.07 -17.03
CA ARG A 144 -14.14 10.11 -17.76
C ARG A 144 -12.91 10.60 -17.00
N ARG A 145 -12.98 10.63 -15.67
CA ARG A 145 -11.97 11.20 -14.80
C ARG A 145 -11.77 10.33 -13.57
N LEU A 146 -10.51 10.24 -13.14
CA LEU A 146 -10.12 9.59 -11.89
C LEU A 146 -9.83 10.67 -10.85
N ALA A 147 -10.59 10.67 -9.76
CA ALA A 147 -10.36 11.55 -8.62
C ALA A 147 -9.14 11.07 -7.79
N HIS A 148 -8.53 11.98 -7.05
CA HIS A 148 -7.30 11.73 -6.29
C HIS A 148 -7.56 11.17 -4.90
N SER A 149 -8.43 11.86 -4.14
CA SER A 149 -8.61 11.56 -2.71
C SER A 149 -10.06 11.68 -2.26
N PHE A 150 -10.41 10.93 -1.22
CA PHE A 150 -11.69 11.02 -0.53
C PHE A 150 -11.43 11.24 0.96
N SER A 151 -11.97 12.30 1.53
CA SER A 151 -11.82 12.62 2.95
C SER A 151 -13.01 13.41 3.45
N GLY A 152 -13.52 13.06 4.64
CA GLY A 152 -14.66 13.77 5.25
C GLY A 152 -15.93 13.78 4.39
N GLY A 153 -16.15 12.77 3.54
CA GLY A 153 -17.29 12.72 2.63
C GLY A 153 -17.12 13.49 1.32
N VAL A 154 -15.97 14.14 1.11
CA VAL A 154 -15.68 14.96 -0.07
C VAL A 154 -14.69 14.24 -0.98
N LEU A 155 -15.05 14.13 -2.25
CA LEU A 155 -14.16 13.64 -3.31
C LEU A 155 -13.38 14.81 -3.89
N GLN A 156 -12.06 14.69 -3.91
CA GLN A 156 -11.16 15.68 -4.49
C GLN A 156 -10.86 15.29 -5.93
N GLU A 157 -11.43 16.05 -6.85
CA GLU A 157 -11.62 15.59 -8.22
C GLU A 157 -10.47 15.91 -9.18
N GLN A 158 -9.35 16.45 -8.69
CA GLN A 158 -8.14 16.59 -9.48
C GLN A 158 -7.62 15.20 -9.88
N SER A 159 -7.00 15.13 -11.05
CA SER A 159 -6.47 13.89 -11.59
C SER A 159 -4.97 13.94 -11.72
N PHE A 160 -4.32 12.86 -11.29
CA PHE A 160 -2.87 12.74 -11.28
C PHE A 160 -2.43 11.43 -11.93
N LEU A 161 -1.30 11.47 -12.62
CA LEU A 161 -0.70 10.25 -13.18
C LEU A 161 -0.28 9.27 -12.06
N SER A 162 0.15 9.79 -10.91
CA SER A 162 0.46 8.98 -9.72
C SER A 162 -0.74 8.19 -9.17
N ASP A 163 -1.98 8.53 -9.53
CA ASP A 163 -3.15 7.71 -9.26
C ASP A 163 -3.48 6.78 -10.43
N ALA A 164 -3.55 7.35 -11.64
CA ALA A 164 -4.04 6.65 -12.81
C ALA A 164 -3.11 5.51 -13.27
N ALA A 165 -1.79 5.70 -13.19
CA ALA A 165 -0.83 4.70 -13.62
C ALA A 165 -0.84 3.43 -12.72
N PRO A 166 -0.83 3.52 -11.38
CA PRO A 166 -1.06 2.36 -10.52
C PRO A 166 -2.41 1.67 -10.75
N VAL A 167 -3.50 2.41 -10.98
CA VAL A 167 -4.81 1.80 -11.30
C VAL A 167 -4.73 1.02 -12.62
N ALA A 168 -4.12 1.60 -13.66
CA ALA A 168 -3.91 0.93 -14.93
C ALA A 168 -3.07 -0.36 -14.77
N ALA A 169 -1.98 -0.30 -14.00
CA ALA A 169 -1.12 -1.45 -13.74
C ALA A 169 -1.85 -2.57 -12.99
N ALA A 170 -2.61 -2.22 -11.95
CA ALA A 170 -3.42 -3.17 -11.19
C ALA A 170 -4.50 -3.83 -12.08
N LEU A 171 -5.17 -3.04 -12.92
CA LEU A 171 -6.14 -3.54 -13.89
C LEU A 171 -5.51 -4.47 -14.92
N ALA A 172 -4.30 -4.19 -15.38
CA ALA A 172 -3.58 -5.11 -16.28
C ALA A 172 -3.26 -6.43 -15.60
N MET A 173 -2.82 -6.41 -14.33
CA MET A 173 -2.60 -7.63 -13.56
C MET A 173 -3.89 -8.43 -13.33
N LEU A 174 -5.01 -7.76 -13.06
CA LEU A 174 -6.31 -8.40 -12.93
C LEU A 174 -6.78 -8.98 -14.27
N ALA A 175 -6.63 -8.25 -15.37
CA ALA A 175 -7.04 -8.68 -16.71
C ALA A 175 -6.23 -9.87 -17.26
N ASP A 176 -4.98 -10.02 -16.80
CA ASP A 176 -4.14 -11.20 -17.05
C ASP A 176 -4.71 -12.45 -16.36
N ALA A 177 -5.26 -12.30 -15.15
CA ALA A 177 -5.84 -13.41 -14.38
C ALA A 177 -7.30 -13.72 -14.77
N ASP A 178 -8.11 -12.68 -14.99
CA ASP A 178 -9.52 -12.76 -15.37
C ASP A 178 -9.83 -11.78 -16.52
N PRO A 179 -10.17 -12.29 -17.72
CA PRO A 179 -10.57 -11.47 -18.86
C PRO A 179 -11.71 -10.49 -18.61
N GLY A 180 -12.54 -10.69 -17.57
CA GLY A 180 -13.61 -9.77 -17.17
C GLY A 180 -13.15 -8.34 -16.85
N TRP A 181 -11.85 -8.16 -16.54
CA TRP A 181 -11.26 -6.84 -16.28
C TRP A 181 -10.71 -6.13 -17.53
N ARG A 182 -10.62 -6.81 -18.69
CA ARG A 182 -9.98 -6.26 -19.90
C ARG A 182 -10.56 -4.93 -20.36
N SER A 183 -11.89 -4.79 -20.41
CA SER A 183 -12.50 -3.53 -20.84
C SER A 183 -12.19 -2.36 -19.90
N ARG A 184 -12.03 -2.62 -18.59
CA ARG A 184 -11.62 -1.58 -17.62
C ARG A 184 -10.15 -1.23 -17.79
N MET A 185 -9.30 -2.25 -17.97
CA MET A 185 -7.88 -2.08 -18.28
C MET A 185 -7.69 -1.21 -19.53
N GLU A 186 -8.30 -1.57 -20.66
CA GLU A 186 -8.20 -0.82 -21.93
C GLU A 186 -8.59 0.65 -21.76
N LYS A 187 -9.73 0.92 -21.13
CA LYS A 187 -10.17 2.30 -20.85
C LYS A 187 -9.20 3.08 -19.98
N MET A 188 -8.63 2.43 -18.95
CA MET A 188 -7.67 3.10 -18.07
C MET A 188 -6.33 3.32 -18.78
N LEU A 189 -5.91 2.41 -19.66
CA LEU A 189 -4.73 2.60 -20.51
C LEU A 189 -4.92 3.76 -21.49
N GLU A 190 -6.10 3.89 -22.10
CA GLU A 190 -6.46 5.07 -22.91
C GLU A 190 -6.45 6.35 -22.07
N TYR A 191 -6.96 6.28 -20.84
CA TYR A 191 -7.01 7.42 -19.93
C TYR A 191 -5.60 7.90 -19.52
N ILE A 192 -4.66 7.01 -19.18
CA ILE A 192 -3.30 7.44 -18.82
C ILE A 192 -2.61 8.14 -20.00
N GLU A 193 -2.89 7.80 -21.26
CA GLU A 193 -2.30 8.49 -22.43
C GLU A 193 -2.66 9.98 -22.49
N THR A 194 -3.75 10.41 -21.84
CA THR A 194 -4.10 11.84 -21.73
C THR A 194 -3.09 12.66 -20.91
N PHE A 195 -2.30 11.97 -20.07
CA PHE A 195 -1.19 12.52 -19.31
C PHE A 195 0.13 12.53 -20.11
N LYS A 196 0.11 12.21 -21.40
CA LYS A 196 1.30 12.18 -22.24
C LYS A 196 1.34 13.35 -23.21
N ASP A 197 2.44 14.08 -23.19
CA ASP A 197 2.78 15.14 -24.15
C ASP A 197 3.92 14.72 -25.08
N PRO A 198 4.20 15.52 -26.13
CA PRO A 198 5.38 15.32 -26.97
C PRO A 198 6.69 15.27 -26.19
N ASP A 199 6.77 16.03 -25.09
CA ASP A 199 7.97 16.15 -24.25
C ASP A 199 8.07 15.08 -23.15
N GLY A 200 7.00 14.29 -22.91
CA GLY A 200 7.00 13.21 -21.94
C GLY A 200 5.71 13.10 -21.12
N TRP A 201 5.80 12.38 -20.00
CA TRP A 201 4.69 12.19 -19.08
C TRP A 201 4.49 13.42 -18.18
N VAL A 202 3.23 13.66 -17.84
CA VAL A 202 2.74 14.82 -17.09
C VAL A 202 2.06 14.32 -15.84
N GLU A 203 2.33 14.94 -14.70
CA GLU A 203 1.69 14.58 -13.44
C GLU A 203 0.25 15.07 -13.39
N SER A 204 0.04 16.35 -13.72
CA SER A 204 -1.29 16.97 -13.73
C SER A 204 -1.34 18.19 -14.66
N ARG A 205 -2.55 18.54 -15.11
CA ARG A 205 -2.85 19.74 -15.90
C ARG A 205 -3.95 20.57 -15.22
N PRO A 206 -3.63 21.37 -14.21
CA PRO A 206 -4.60 22.29 -13.62
C PRO A 206 -4.95 23.38 -14.64
N ASP A 207 -6.23 23.74 -14.76
CA ASP A 207 -6.66 24.82 -15.68
C ASP A 207 -6.02 26.18 -15.31
N ASP A 208 -5.74 26.38 -14.02
CA ASP A 208 -5.27 27.65 -13.45
C ASP A 208 -3.75 27.71 -13.16
N PHE A 209 -2.98 26.68 -13.53
CA PHE A 209 -1.56 26.61 -13.18
C PHE A 209 -0.68 26.00 -14.27
N HIS A 210 0.64 26.16 -14.11
CA HIS A 210 1.60 25.49 -14.98
C HIS A 210 1.49 23.97 -14.85
N GLN A 211 1.63 23.32 -16.00
CA GLN A 211 1.75 21.88 -16.10
C GLN A 211 2.88 21.35 -15.23
N VAL A 212 2.59 20.30 -14.46
CA VAL A 212 3.58 19.64 -13.60
C VAL A 212 4.11 18.41 -14.33
N PRO A 213 5.42 18.31 -14.63
CA PRO A 213 5.98 17.12 -15.25
C PRO A 213 5.90 15.92 -14.31
N ALA A 214 5.71 14.72 -14.86
CA ALA A 214 5.66 13.49 -14.06
C ALA A 214 7.01 13.17 -13.41
N GLY A 215 6.98 12.67 -12.17
CA GLY A 215 8.18 12.22 -11.48
C GLY A 215 8.87 11.07 -12.23
N VAL A 216 10.18 11.20 -12.45
CA VAL A 216 11.02 10.18 -13.10
C VAL A 216 11.85 9.37 -12.09
N PHE A 217 11.79 9.74 -10.82
CA PHE A 217 12.42 9.04 -9.70
C PHE A 217 11.37 8.64 -8.67
N ASP A 218 11.67 7.61 -7.91
CA ASP A 218 10.86 7.22 -6.78
C ASP A 218 11.02 8.21 -5.63
N HIS A 219 9.91 8.49 -4.97
CA HIS A 219 9.78 9.29 -3.76
C HIS A 219 9.10 8.39 -2.70
N PRO A 220 8.38 8.90 -1.67
CA PRO A 220 7.56 8.02 -0.83
C PRO A 220 6.51 7.22 -1.60
N VAL A 221 6.25 7.58 -2.86
CA VAL A 221 5.49 6.82 -3.85
C VAL A 221 6.37 6.52 -5.08
N PRO A 222 6.08 5.44 -5.85
CA PRO A 222 6.83 5.12 -7.07
C PRO A 222 6.77 6.24 -8.10
N SER A 223 7.77 6.30 -8.98
CA SER A 223 7.78 7.19 -10.15
C SER A 223 6.52 6.99 -10.99
N SER A 224 5.74 8.06 -11.19
CA SER A 224 4.57 8.05 -12.07
C SER A 224 4.92 7.65 -13.49
N THR A 225 6.09 8.11 -13.99
CA THR A 225 6.61 7.74 -15.31
C THR A 225 6.88 6.24 -15.41
N ALA A 226 7.60 5.67 -14.44
CA ALA A 226 7.90 4.24 -14.43
C ALA A 226 6.63 3.39 -14.32
N MET A 227 5.68 3.81 -13.47
CA MET A 227 4.39 3.15 -13.31
C MET A 227 3.55 3.19 -14.58
N ALA A 228 3.55 4.32 -15.30
CA ALA A 228 2.80 4.45 -16.55
C ALA A 228 3.35 3.52 -17.63
N GLU A 229 4.67 3.49 -17.82
CA GLU A 229 5.30 2.58 -18.78
C GLU A 229 5.15 1.11 -18.36
N PHE A 230 5.19 0.80 -17.06
CA PHE A 230 4.89 -0.54 -16.55
C PHE A 230 3.45 -0.97 -16.84
N ALA A 231 2.48 -0.09 -16.59
CA ALA A 231 1.07 -0.36 -16.88
C ALA A 231 0.85 -0.64 -18.36
N LYS A 232 1.44 0.19 -19.24
CA LYS A 232 1.37 0.01 -20.70
C LYS A 232 1.96 -1.30 -21.17
N ALA A 233 3.20 -1.59 -20.77
CA ALA A 233 3.87 -2.84 -21.15
C ALA A 233 3.06 -4.05 -20.68
N SER A 234 2.53 -4.01 -19.44
CA SER A 234 1.67 -5.08 -18.90
C SER A 234 0.37 -5.23 -19.70
N GLY A 235 -0.28 -4.11 -20.03
CA GLY A 235 -1.50 -4.10 -20.83
C GLY A 235 -1.30 -4.65 -22.24
N GLU A 236 -0.21 -4.24 -22.91
CA GLU A 236 0.15 -4.75 -24.24
C GLU A 236 0.38 -6.26 -24.25
N LEU A 237 1.00 -6.80 -23.19
CA LEU A 237 1.17 -8.24 -23.02
C LEU A 237 -0.17 -8.96 -22.89
N VAL A 238 -1.10 -8.42 -22.09
CA VAL A 238 -2.46 -8.98 -21.92
C VAL A 238 -3.25 -8.93 -23.23
N MET A 239 -3.11 -7.85 -24.00
CA MET A 239 -3.76 -7.69 -25.32
C MET A 239 -3.11 -8.53 -26.42
N GLY A 240 -1.90 -9.08 -26.20
CA GLY A 240 -1.14 -9.81 -27.21
C GLY A 240 -0.60 -8.92 -28.34
N THR A 241 -0.50 -7.61 -28.12
CA THR A 241 0.05 -6.66 -29.08
C THR A 241 1.58 -6.73 -29.08
N LYS A 242 2.22 -6.59 -30.26
CA LYS A 242 3.68 -6.54 -30.34
C LYS A 242 4.20 -5.22 -29.76
N THR A 243 4.83 -5.28 -28.60
CA THR A 243 5.58 -4.16 -28.02
C THR A 243 6.76 -3.79 -28.91
N LYS A 244 6.94 -2.50 -29.20
CA LYS A 244 8.19 -2.01 -29.82
C LYS A 244 9.30 -2.13 -28.78
N THR A 245 10.25 -3.04 -29.00
CA THR A 245 11.45 -3.13 -28.17
C THR A 245 12.27 -1.85 -28.35
N ALA A 246 12.47 -1.10 -27.27
CA ALA A 246 13.45 -0.01 -27.26
C ALA A 246 14.87 -0.60 -27.19
N ASP A 247 15.84 0.11 -27.77
CA ASP A 247 17.24 -0.24 -27.57
C ASP A 247 17.59 -0.11 -26.09
N PHE A 248 18.14 -1.18 -25.50
CA PHE A 248 18.59 -1.17 -24.12
C PHE A 248 19.62 -0.06 -23.90
N ARG A 249 19.34 0.85 -22.97
CA ARG A 249 20.29 1.87 -22.53
C ARG A 249 20.73 1.56 -21.10
N GLN A 250 22.04 1.64 -20.85
CA GLN A 250 22.59 1.44 -19.52
C GLN A 250 22.10 2.57 -18.60
N PRO A 251 21.53 2.27 -17.42
CA PRO A 251 21.15 3.30 -16.45
C PRO A 251 22.35 4.13 -16.04
N PHE A 252 22.17 5.45 -15.93
CA PHE A 252 23.24 6.39 -15.54
C PHE A 252 23.68 6.19 -14.08
N VAL A 253 22.78 5.68 -13.24
CA VAL A 253 23.00 5.29 -11.84
C VAL A 253 22.23 3.98 -11.62
N ALA A 254 22.90 2.95 -11.08
CA ALA A 254 22.36 1.61 -10.91
C ALA A 254 22.20 1.25 -9.42
N ASP A 255 21.80 2.21 -8.58
CA ASP A 255 21.79 2.02 -7.13
C ASP A 255 20.50 1.39 -6.59
N PHE A 256 19.49 1.17 -7.44
CA PHE A 256 18.34 0.33 -7.11
C PHE A 256 18.10 -0.65 -8.26
N PHE A 257 18.18 -1.94 -7.95
CA PHE A 257 17.61 -2.97 -8.83
C PHE A 257 16.11 -2.73 -8.89
N ASN A 258 15.68 -2.05 -9.94
CA ASN A 258 14.28 -1.91 -10.33
C ASN A 258 13.61 -3.29 -10.24
N VAL A 259 12.63 -3.45 -9.35
CA VAL A 259 11.92 -4.72 -9.09
C VAL A 259 11.32 -5.29 -10.39
N THR A 260 11.07 -4.43 -11.37
CA THR A 260 10.62 -4.79 -12.73
C THR A 260 11.54 -5.78 -13.44
N ALA A 261 12.85 -5.79 -13.15
CA ALA A 261 13.79 -6.76 -13.74
C ALA A 261 13.61 -8.20 -13.22
N ILE A 262 12.97 -8.38 -12.06
CA ILE A 262 12.73 -9.70 -11.45
C ILE A 262 11.49 -10.38 -12.06
N LEU A 263 10.56 -9.62 -12.64
CA LEU A 263 9.30 -10.14 -13.18
C LEU A 263 9.42 -10.85 -14.54
N CYS A 264 10.59 -10.82 -15.20
CA CYS A 264 10.79 -11.39 -16.53
C CYS A 264 11.44 -12.79 -16.58
N ARG A 265 11.60 -13.50 -15.45
CA ARG A 265 12.00 -14.92 -15.53
C ARG A 265 10.81 -15.83 -15.84
N ARG A 266 10.47 -15.94 -17.12
CA ARG A 266 9.74 -17.11 -17.64
C ARG A 266 10.57 -18.36 -17.34
N ARG A 267 9.98 -19.33 -16.63
CA ARG A 267 10.50 -20.69 -16.55
C ARG A 267 10.47 -21.29 -17.96
N SER A 268 11.64 -21.63 -18.47
CA SER A 268 11.85 -22.56 -19.58
C SER A 268 11.47 -23.97 -19.16
#